data_AF-A0A4P8NWC9-F1
#
_entry.id   AF-A0A4P8NWC9-F1
#
_cell.length_a   1.000
_cell.length_b   1.000
_cell.length_c   1.000
_cell.angle_alpha   90.00
_cell.angle_beta   90.00
_cell.angle_gamma   90.00
#
_symmetry.space_group_name_H-M   'P 1'
#
loop_
_entity.id
_entity.type
_entity.pdbx_description
1 polymer ?
#
loop_
_entity_poly.entity_id
_entity_poly.type
_entity_poly.pdbx_seq_one_letter_code
_entity_poly.pdbx_strand_id
1 'polypeptide(L)'
;MLGDSYGERRNSSTFFVLQQEDSNVSYLMWFHKLVASLGYCRLTKPKLETRIGKDGRIRHFYRVRTFCFSSFNWIHKLFYPNGVKVVPANIGDFLTPLALALALAIQGTGWPSRIGLLFGLWMMVLVSHTD
;
A
#
# COMPACT_ATOMS: atom_id res chain seq x y z
N MET A 1 0.38 0.53 3.98
CA MET A 1 0.26 1.17 5.29
C MET A 1 1.61 1.59 5.85
N LEU A 2 2.72 1.49 5.13
CA LEU A 2 4.02 2.05 5.52
C LEU A 2 4.67 2.53 4.20
N GLY A 3 5.26 3.73 4.20
CA GLY A 3 5.52 4.52 2.98
C GLY A 3 4.30 5.38 2.55
N ASP A 4 4.23 5.72 1.25
CA ASP A 4 3.21 6.60 0.63
C ASP A 4 1.83 5.95 0.42
N SER A 5 1.50 4.95 1.23
CA SER A 5 0.19 4.29 1.25
C SER A 5 -0.57 4.55 2.54
N TYR A 6 -1.89 4.66 2.44
CA TYR A 6 -2.77 4.90 3.58
C TYR A 6 -4.11 4.19 3.42
N GLY A 7 -4.72 3.89 4.57
CA GLY A 7 -6.02 3.24 4.65
C GLY A 7 -7.02 4.19 5.25
N GLU A 8 -8.20 4.21 4.68
CA GLU A 8 -9.31 5.02 5.17
C GLU A 8 -10.54 4.14 5.35
N ARG A 9 -11.24 4.40 6.45
CA ARG A 9 -12.53 3.80 6.71
C ARG A 9 -13.64 4.74 6.27
N ARG A 10 -14.49 4.28 5.36
CA ARG A 10 -15.70 4.98 4.94
C ARG A 10 -16.91 4.18 5.39
N ASN A 11 -17.74 4.78 6.23
CA ASN A 11 -18.86 4.12 6.90
C ASN A 11 -18.36 2.90 7.71
N SER A 12 -18.66 1.68 7.22
CA SER A 12 -18.31 0.39 7.82
C SER A 12 -17.28 -0.40 7.02
N SER A 13 -16.72 0.17 5.95
CA SER A 13 -15.77 -0.52 5.06
C SER A 13 -14.46 0.25 4.93
N THR A 14 -13.37 -0.48 4.75
CA THR A 14 -12.05 0.09 4.59
C THR A 14 -11.62 0.01 3.13
N PHE A 15 -10.95 1.04 2.64
CA PHE A 15 -10.20 0.97 1.39
C PHE A 15 -8.76 1.42 1.61
N PHE A 16 -7.89 1.01 0.71
CA PHE A 16 -6.48 1.36 0.72
C PHE A 16 -6.10 2.13 -0.54
N VAL A 17 -5.18 3.07 -0.36
CA VAL A 17 -4.58 3.85 -1.42
C VAL A 17 -3.07 3.62 -1.37
N LEU A 18 -2.51 3.28 -2.52
CA LEU A 18 -1.08 3.26 -2.78
C LEU A 18 -0.76 4.41 -3.73
N GLN A 19 0.12 5.30 -3.30
CA GLN A 19 0.63 6.38 -4.13
C GLN A 19 2.14 6.19 -4.33
N GLN A 20 2.63 6.44 -5.53
CA GLN A 20 4.06 6.35 -5.81
C GLN A 20 4.45 7.41 -6.84
N GLU A 21 5.61 8.05 -6.62
CA GLU A 21 6.18 8.99 -7.59
C GLU A 21 6.69 8.26 -8.84
N ASP A 22 6.85 9.01 -9.94
CA ASP A 22 7.19 8.49 -11.28
C ASP A 22 8.53 7.74 -11.36
N SER A 23 9.34 7.74 -10.31
CA SER A 23 10.63 7.03 -10.26
C SER A 23 10.49 5.49 -10.26
N ASN A 24 9.32 4.95 -9.91
CA ASN A 24 9.11 3.49 -9.85
C ASN A 24 7.70 3.08 -10.33
N VAL A 25 7.39 3.46 -11.57
CA VAL A 25 6.10 3.16 -12.22
C VAL A 25 5.94 1.66 -12.47
N SER A 26 7.02 0.97 -12.86
CA SER A 26 6.96 -0.45 -13.23
C SER A 26 6.43 -1.33 -12.10
N TYR A 27 6.90 -1.09 -10.86
CA TYR A 27 6.39 -1.80 -9.68
C TYR A 27 4.91 -1.50 -9.44
N LEU A 28 4.52 -0.23 -9.50
CA LEU A 28 3.14 0.17 -9.26
C LEU A 28 2.17 -0.42 -10.30
N MET A 29 2.60 -0.50 -11.57
CA MET A 29 1.80 -1.09 -12.65
C MET A 29 1.68 -2.61 -12.49
N TRP A 30 2.76 -3.30 -12.09
CA TRP A 30 2.70 -4.72 -11.74
C TRP A 30 1.74 -4.97 -10.58
N PHE A 31 1.84 -4.16 -9.51
CA PHE A 31 0.98 -4.26 -8.34
C PHE A 31 -0.48 -4.01 -8.72
N HIS A 32 -0.77 -2.95 -9.49
CA HIS A 32 -2.11 -2.68 -10.01
C HIS A 32 -2.67 -3.89 -10.77
N LYS A 33 -1.90 -4.47 -11.70
CA LYS A 33 -2.34 -5.63 -12.49
C LYS A 33 -2.69 -6.81 -11.59
N LEU A 34 -1.87 -7.09 -10.59
CA LEU A 34 -2.14 -8.15 -9.63
C LEU A 34 -3.43 -7.88 -8.83
N VAL A 35 -3.54 -6.74 -8.16
CA VAL A 35 -4.71 -6.35 -7.35
C VAL A 35 -5.99 -6.35 -8.19
N ALA A 36 -5.90 -5.88 -9.43
CA ALA A 36 -7.01 -5.82 -10.36
C ALA A 36 -7.44 -7.23 -10.81
N SER A 37 -6.48 -8.14 -11.06
CA SER A 37 -6.77 -9.53 -11.40
C SER A 37 -7.47 -10.30 -10.27
N LEU A 38 -7.21 -9.91 -9.02
CA LEU A 38 -7.88 -10.45 -7.84
C LEU A 38 -9.22 -9.77 -7.52
N GLY A 39 -9.66 -8.79 -8.33
CA GLY A 39 -10.95 -8.11 -8.16
C GLY A 39 -10.98 -7.01 -7.10
N TYR A 40 -9.83 -6.58 -6.57
CA TYR A 40 -9.78 -5.59 -5.49
C TYR A 40 -9.77 -4.14 -5.95
N CYS A 41 -9.52 -3.86 -7.22
CA CYS A 41 -9.51 -2.50 -7.77
C CYS A 41 -10.03 -2.43 -9.21
N ARG A 42 -10.12 -1.22 -9.76
CA ARG A 42 -10.55 -1.02 -11.14
C ARG A 42 -9.52 -1.60 -12.11
N LEU A 43 -9.99 -2.30 -13.15
CA LEU A 43 -9.16 -2.80 -14.26
C LEU A 43 -8.50 -1.67 -15.07
N THR A 44 -9.05 -0.45 -15.00
CA THR A 44 -8.48 0.72 -15.67
C THR A 44 -7.10 1.05 -15.12
N LYS A 45 -6.13 1.22 -16.02
CA LYS A 45 -4.75 1.59 -15.69
C LYS A 45 -4.70 2.91 -14.89
N PRO A 46 -3.86 3.00 -13.84
CA PRO A 46 -3.62 4.25 -13.12
C PRO A 46 -3.15 5.36 -14.05
N LYS A 47 -3.69 6.57 -13.86
CA LYS A 47 -3.31 7.77 -14.62
C LYS A 47 -2.16 8.47 -13.91
N LEU A 48 -1.33 9.16 -14.69
CA LEU A 48 -0.32 10.08 -14.18
C LEU A 48 -1.05 11.31 -13.63
N GLU A 49 -0.84 11.60 -12.36
CA GLU A 49 -1.33 12.78 -11.66
C GLU A 49 -0.17 13.70 -11.33
N THR A 50 -0.45 15.01 -11.22
CA THR A 50 0.53 16.03 -10.86
C THR A 50 0.15 16.72 -9.56
N ARG A 51 1.15 17.00 -8.73
CA ARG A 51 1.01 17.86 -7.54
C ARG A 51 2.11 18.89 -7.50
N ILE A 52 1.80 20.08 -7.01
CA ILE A 52 2.80 21.11 -6.72
C ILE A 52 3.33 20.86 -5.31
N GLY A 53 4.63 20.63 -5.20
CA GLY A 53 5.33 20.47 -3.93
C GLY A 53 5.43 21.79 -3.16
N LYS A 54 5.78 21.70 -1.87
CA LYS A 54 5.99 22.90 -1.02
C LYS A 54 7.12 23.81 -1.51
N ASP A 55 8.05 23.23 -2.27
CA ASP A 55 9.18 23.88 -2.95
C ASP A 55 8.80 24.49 -4.30
N GLY A 56 7.51 24.49 -4.66
CA GLY A 56 7.03 24.96 -5.97
C GLY A 56 7.34 24.00 -7.12
N ARG A 57 7.95 22.83 -6.85
CA ARG A 57 8.30 21.86 -7.88
C ARG A 57 7.12 20.98 -8.24
N ILE A 58 6.89 20.76 -9.53
CA ILE A 58 5.88 19.82 -10.01
C ILE A 58 6.40 18.40 -9.77
N ARG A 59 5.60 17.59 -9.07
CA ARG A 59 5.87 16.17 -8.86
C ARG A 59 4.80 15.35 -9.56
N HIS A 60 5.27 14.33 -10.26
CA HIS A 60 4.45 13.37 -10.96
C HIS A 60 4.28 12.13 -10.10
N PHE A 61 3.06 11.64 -9.98
CA PHE A 61 2.77 10.45 -9.21
C PHE A 61 1.61 9.67 -9.83
N TYR A 62 1.51 8.41 -9.44
CA TYR A 62 0.40 7.54 -9.78
C TYR A 62 -0.30 7.09 -8.51
N ARG A 63 -1.60 6.79 -8.63
CA ARG A 63 -2.43 6.36 -7.52
C ARG A 63 -3.23 5.11 -7.87
N VAL A 64 -3.13 4.10 -7.02
CA VAL A 64 -3.96 2.89 -7.05
C VAL A 64 -4.87 2.91 -5.83
N ARG A 65 -6.17 2.74 -6.04
CA ARG A 65 -7.18 2.69 -4.97
C ARG A 65 -7.95 1.38 -5.04
N THR A 66 -8.03 0.67 -3.93
CA THR A 66 -8.88 -0.52 -3.82
C THR A 66 -10.36 -0.12 -3.68
N PHE A 67 -11.26 -1.06 -3.92
CA PHE A 67 -12.64 -0.91 -3.47
C PHE A 67 -12.74 -0.97 -1.94
N CYS A 68 -13.89 -0.56 -1.43
CA CYS A 68 -14.18 -0.58 0.00
C CYS A 68 -14.67 -1.98 0.39
N PHE A 69 -13.94 -2.64 1.29
CA PHE A 69 -14.33 -3.95 1.82
C PHE A 69 -14.39 -3.94 3.35
N SER A 70 -15.39 -4.61 3.91
CA SER A 70 -15.48 -4.85 5.35
C SER A 70 -14.39 -5.80 5.84
N SER A 71 -13.94 -6.73 4.97
CA SER A 71 -12.82 -7.64 5.23
C SER A 71 -11.49 -6.91 5.47
N PHE A 72 -11.36 -5.64 5.07
CA PHE A 72 -10.17 -4.83 5.32
C PHE A 72 -10.17 -4.13 6.69
N ASN A 73 -11.28 -4.21 7.44
CA ASN A 73 -11.41 -3.49 8.70
C ASN A 73 -10.43 -3.96 9.78
N TRP A 74 -10.12 -5.25 9.85
CA TRP A 74 -9.16 -5.76 10.83
C TRP A 74 -7.74 -5.22 10.55
N ILE A 75 -7.37 -5.11 9.27
CA ILE A 75 -6.10 -4.51 8.84
C ILE A 75 -6.07 -3.03 9.24
N HIS A 76 -7.14 -2.29 8.98
CA HIS A 76 -7.21 -0.89 9.40
C HIS A 76 -7.08 -0.75 10.91
N LYS A 77 -7.79 -1.57 11.70
CA LYS A 77 -7.68 -1.55 13.17
C LYS A 77 -6.25 -1.83 13.65
N LEU A 78 -5.54 -2.74 12.97
CA LEU A 78 -4.17 -3.10 13.30
C LEU A 78 -3.20 -1.93 13.10
N PHE A 79 -3.34 -1.18 12.00
CA PHE A 79 -2.47 -0.04 11.68
C PHE A 79 -2.96 1.30 12.24
N TYR A 80 -4.23 1.42 12.65
CA TYR A 80 -4.84 2.66 13.11
C TYR A 80 -5.68 2.42 14.39
N PRO A 81 -5.07 1.94 15.50
CA PRO A 81 -5.82 1.63 16.73
C PRO A 81 -6.52 2.86 17.31
N ASN A 82 -5.91 4.05 17.16
CA ASN A 82 -6.45 5.33 17.62
C ASN A 82 -6.62 6.34 16.45
N GLY A 83 -6.85 5.85 15.23
CA GLY A 83 -6.87 6.68 14.03
C GLY A 83 -5.50 7.25 13.60
N VAL A 84 -4.46 7.03 14.42
CA VAL A 84 -3.07 7.35 14.10
C VAL A 84 -2.40 6.11 13.51
N LYS A 85 -1.72 6.28 12.38
CA LYS A 85 -0.98 5.25 11.68
C LYS A 85 0.21 4.78 12.54
N VAL A 86 0.21 3.52 12.95
CA VAL A 86 1.29 2.88 13.73
C VAL A 86 1.75 1.59 13.08
N VAL A 87 2.97 1.18 13.40
CA VAL A 87 3.45 -0.18 13.11
C VAL A 87 2.97 -1.07 14.25
N PRO A 88 2.18 -2.12 13.98
CA PRO A 88 1.71 -3.04 15.02
C PRO A 88 2.88 -3.88 15.56
N ALA A 89 2.86 -4.21 16.85
CA ALA A 89 3.94 -4.98 17.49
C ALA A 89 4.06 -6.41 16.96
N ASN A 90 2.94 -7.01 16.56
CA ASN A 90 2.86 -8.34 15.95
C ASN A 90 3.08 -8.31 14.42
N ILE A 91 3.70 -7.26 13.87
CA ILE A 91 3.99 -7.20 12.42
C ILE A 91 4.85 -8.38 11.97
N GLY A 92 5.78 -8.83 12.83
CA GLY A 92 6.73 -9.92 12.55
C GLY A 92 6.05 -11.22 12.13
N ASP A 93 4.88 -11.50 12.69
CA ASP A 93 4.11 -12.72 12.40
C ASP A 93 3.61 -12.79 10.96
N PHE A 94 3.54 -11.63 10.29
CA PHE A 94 3.07 -11.53 8.91
C PHE A 94 4.20 -11.19 7.92
N LEU A 95 5.46 -11.12 8.39
CA LEU A 95 6.63 -10.84 7.56
C LEU A 95 7.21 -12.10 6.93
N THR A 96 6.66 -12.46 5.80
CA THR A 96 7.21 -13.52 4.97
C THR A 96 8.31 -13.02 4.04
N PRO A 97 9.15 -13.92 3.49
CA PRO A 97 10.21 -13.53 2.55
C PRO A 97 9.68 -12.75 1.33
N LEU A 98 8.51 -13.11 0.81
CA LEU A 98 7.84 -12.35 -0.24
C LEU A 98 7.43 -10.95 0.25
N ALA A 99 6.90 -10.87 1.47
CA ALA A 99 6.51 -9.60 2.03
C ALA A 99 7.71 -8.65 2.20
N LEU A 100 8.87 -9.22 2.56
CA LEU A 100 10.14 -8.52 2.66
C LEU A 100 10.65 -8.04 1.30
N ALA A 101 10.60 -8.89 0.27
CA ALA A 101 11.00 -8.53 -1.08
C ALA A 101 10.18 -7.36 -1.65
N LEU A 102 8.85 -7.38 -1.46
CA LEU A 102 7.95 -6.30 -1.89
C LEU A 102 8.21 -4.98 -1.17
N ALA A 103 8.60 -5.05 0.11
CA ALA A 103 8.97 -3.86 0.87
C ALA A 103 10.19 -3.15 0.30
N LEU A 104 11.23 -3.93 0.00
CA LEU A 104 12.47 -3.42 -0.56
C LEU A 104 12.23 -2.77 -1.93
N ALA A 105 11.34 -3.37 -2.75
CA ALA A 105 10.96 -2.83 -4.05
C ALA A 105 10.25 -1.46 -3.96
N ILE A 106 9.52 -1.17 -2.89
CA ILE A 106 8.81 0.12 -2.69
C ILE A 106 9.74 1.19 -2.11
N GLN A 107 10.64 0.83 -1.21
CA GLN A 107 11.48 1.79 -0.48
C GLN A 107 12.59 2.42 -1.35
N GLY A 108 12.88 1.86 -2.52
CA GLY A 108 13.64 2.52 -3.58
C GLY A 108 15.16 2.50 -3.42
N THR A 109 15.74 2.84 -2.25
CA THR A 109 17.21 2.81 -2.02
C THR A 109 17.54 2.91 -0.53
N GLY A 110 18.62 2.24 -0.08
CA GLY A 110 19.43 2.49 1.13
C GLY A 110 18.76 2.83 2.47
N TRP A 111 18.98 2.00 3.49
CA TRP A 111 18.66 2.36 4.88
C TRP A 111 19.29 3.71 5.27
N PRO A 112 18.52 4.64 5.87
CA PRO A 112 18.86 4.97 7.26
C PRO A 112 17.63 5.31 8.15
N SER A 113 17.68 4.79 9.39
CA SER A 113 17.11 5.40 10.61
C SER A 113 15.73 6.06 10.53
N ARG A 114 14.68 5.25 10.34
CA ARG A 114 13.35 5.30 10.99
C ARG A 114 12.44 4.36 10.20
N ILE A 115 12.37 3.14 10.72
CA ILE A 115 11.79 1.90 10.16
C ILE A 115 10.53 2.18 9.30
N GLY A 116 10.75 2.24 7.99
CA GLY A 116 9.72 2.39 6.95
C GLY A 116 9.65 1.12 6.11
N LEU A 117 9.32 0.01 6.76
CA LEU A 117 9.40 -1.33 6.21
C LEU A 117 7.97 -1.84 5.94
N LEU A 118 7.71 -2.31 4.72
CA LEU A 118 6.83 -3.46 4.43
C LEU A 118 5.36 -3.16 4.05
N PHE A 119 5.11 -3.15 2.73
CA PHE A 119 3.78 -3.35 2.11
C PHE A 119 3.68 -4.72 1.42
N GLY A 120 4.32 -5.72 2.02
CA GLY A 120 4.22 -7.11 1.61
C GLY A 120 3.15 -7.93 2.35
N LEU A 121 2.62 -7.38 3.44
CA LEU A 121 1.61 -8.02 4.30
C LEU A 121 0.25 -8.22 3.62
N TRP A 122 -0.11 -7.35 2.69
CA TRP A 122 -1.44 -7.31 2.09
C TRP A 122 -1.68 -8.42 1.06
N MET A 123 -0.63 -8.87 0.37
CA MET A 123 -0.71 -9.99 -0.58
C MET A 123 -0.84 -11.35 0.11
N MET A 124 -0.20 -11.51 1.26
CA MET A 124 -0.08 -12.80 1.91
C MET A 124 -1.39 -13.29 2.52
N VAL A 125 -2.19 -12.41 3.13
CA VAL A 125 -3.50 -12.80 3.69
C VAL A 125 -4.53 -13.12 2.59
N LEU A 126 -4.30 -12.64 1.37
CA LEU A 126 -5.14 -12.98 0.22
C LEU A 126 -4.72 -14.28 -0.47
N VAL A 127 -3.43 -14.61 -0.48
CA VAL A 127 -2.93 -15.89 -1.01
C VAL A 127 -3.14 -17.03 0.00
N SER A 128 -3.14 -16.76 1.31
CA SER A 128 -3.35 -17.78 2.35
C SER A 128 -4.82 -18.11 2.63
N HIS A 129 -5.77 -17.49 1.94
CA HIS A 129 -7.22 -17.76 2.07
C HIS A 129 -7.86 -18.20 0.75
N THR A 130 -7.03 -18.64 -0.21
CA THR A 130 -7.47 -19.29 -1.45
C THR A 130 -7.26 -20.80 -1.45
N ASP A 131 -7.02 -21.40 -0.28
CA ASP A 131 -7.03 -22.86 -0.06
C ASP A 131 -8.27 -23.27 0.75
#